data_AF-A0A959H6E5-F1
#
_entry.id   AF-A0A959H6E5-F1
#
_cell.length_a   1.000
_cell.length_b   1.000
_cell.length_c   1.000
_cell.angle_alpha   90.00
_cell.angle_beta   90.00
_cell.angle_gamma   90.00
#
_symmetry.space_group_name_H-M   'P 1'
#
loop_
_entity.id
_entity.type
_entity.pdbx_description
1 polymer ?
#
loop_
_entity_poly.entity_id
_entity_poly.type
_entity_poly.pdbx_seq_one_letter_code
_entity_poly.pdbx_strand_id
1 'polypeptide(L)'
;MELLRRRPVGSKPEQLTDDDFQNWFPHFSPDGQWIVLLSCLPEVPAAEHPFYKQVYIRKMSAEGDRPRDIAYLYGRQGAINAPSCSPDGKRIAFVSNTVVE
;
A
#
# COMPACT_ATOMS: atom_id res chain seq x y z
N MET A 1 -7.56 2.26 7.76
CA MET A 1 -6.20 2.06 8.30
C MET A 1 -5.42 3.09 7.56
N GLU A 2 -4.92 4.08 8.27
CA GLU A 2 -4.35 5.25 7.61
C GLU A 2 -2.85 5.28 7.75
N LEU A 3 -2.22 5.87 6.74
CA LEU A 3 -0.81 6.17 6.78
C LEU A 3 -0.58 7.45 7.55
N LEU A 4 0.29 7.40 8.56
CA LEU A 4 0.77 8.58 9.26
C LEU A 4 2.28 8.72 9.08
N ARG A 5 2.73 9.94 8.80
CA ARG A 5 4.13 10.34 8.75
C ARG A 5 4.50 11.07 10.03
N ARG A 6 5.67 10.79 10.59
CA ARG A 6 6.21 11.52 11.74
C ARG A 6 7.66 11.87 11.48
N ARG A 7 8.04 13.13 11.72
CA ARG A 7 9.46 13.49 11.71
C ARG A 7 10.18 12.87 12.92
N PRO A 8 11.49 12.63 12.83
CA PRO A 8 12.25 11.97 13.91
C PRO A 8 12.16 12.67 15.28
N VAL A 9 11.96 13.99 15.32
CA VAL A 9 11.93 14.77 16.56
C VAL A 9 10.60 15.49 16.75
N GLY A 10 9.85 15.09 17.77
CA GLY A 10 8.84 15.89 18.47
C GLY A 10 7.61 16.38 17.70
N SER A 11 7.50 16.14 16.40
CA SER A 11 6.36 16.59 15.62
C SER A 11 5.14 15.71 15.85
N LYS A 12 3.94 16.32 15.85
CA LYS A 12 2.69 15.57 15.74
C LYS A 12 2.71 14.70 14.46
N PRO A 13 2.12 13.49 14.50
CA PRO A 13 1.90 12.72 13.30
C PRO A 13 1.06 13.51 12.28
N GLU A 14 1.45 13.44 11.03
CA GLU A 14 0.73 13.97 9.88
C GLU A 14 0.04 12.81 9.17
N GLN A 15 -1.26 12.91 8.97
CA GLN A 15 -2.02 11.92 8.22
C GLN A 15 -1.80 12.12 6.72
N LEU A 16 -1.39 11.06 6.02
CA LEU A 16 -1.12 11.08 4.57
C LEU A 16 -2.25 10.50 3.74
N THR A 17 -3.04 9.58 4.30
CA THR A 17 -4.22 9.00 3.63
C THR A 17 -5.48 9.29 4.42
N ASP A 18 -6.55 9.60 3.70
CA ASP A 18 -7.88 9.86 4.23
C ASP A 18 -8.89 9.51 3.12
N ASP A 19 -8.94 8.22 2.78
CA ASP A 19 -9.89 7.69 1.82
C ASP A 19 -10.56 6.42 2.34
N ASP A 20 -11.54 5.90 1.61
CA ASP A 20 -12.39 4.80 2.09
C ASP A 20 -11.62 3.46 2.23
N PHE A 21 -10.38 3.39 1.73
CA PHE A 21 -9.60 2.15 1.74
C PHE A 21 -8.91 1.91 3.07
N GLN A 22 -8.65 0.63 3.37
CA GLN A 22 -7.70 0.27 4.39
C GLN A 22 -6.30 0.27 3.76
N ASN A 23 -5.47 1.26 4.11
CA ASN A 23 -4.14 1.48 3.54
C ASN A 23 -3.05 0.86 4.45
N TRP A 24 -2.30 -0.09 3.90
CA TRP A 24 -1.33 -0.91 4.64
C TRP A 24 0.04 -0.94 3.96
N PHE A 25 1.03 -1.31 4.76
CA PHE A 25 2.38 -1.70 4.33
C PHE A 25 2.99 -0.69 3.34
N PRO A 26 3.16 0.58 3.73
CA PRO A 26 3.80 1.54 2.85
C PRO A 26 5.29 1.24 2.68
N HIS A 27 5.78 1.45 1.47
CA HIS A 27 7.20 1.42 1.16
C HIS A 27 7.57 2.66 0.35
N PHE A 28 8.63 3.34 0.78
CA PHE A 28 9.25 4.38 -0.02
C PHE A 28 9.96 3.78 -1.23
N SER A 29 9.98 4.54 -2.30
CA SER A 29 10.85 4.31 -3.43
C SER A 29 12.33 4.45 -3.05
N PRO A 30 13.25 3.87 -3.84
CA PRO A 30 14.69 4.00 -3.57
C PRO A 30 15.19 5.45 -3.51
N ASP A 31 14.57 6.36 -4.28
CA ASP A 31 14.86 7.80 -4.30
C ASP A 31 14.05 8.60 -3.25
N GLY A 32 13.19 7.93 -2.49
CA GLY A 32 12.33 8.52 -1.46
C GLY A 32 11.24 9.46 -1.98
N GLN A 33 11.05 9.60 -3.29
CA GLN A 33 10.11 10.57 -3.86
C GLN A 33 8.65 10.11 -3.86
N TRP A 34 8.40 8.81 -3.78
CA TRP A 34 7.05 8.27 -3.79
C TRP A 34 6.91 7.08 -2.84
N ILE A 35 5.67 6.80 -2.48
CA ILE A 35 5.28 5.68 -1.62
C ILE A 35 4.40 4.75 -2.45
N VAL A 36 4.63 3.45 -2.33
CA VAL A 36 3.69 2.41 -2.74
C VAL A 36 3.05 1.79 -1.51
N LEU A 37 1.76 1.50 -1.58
CA LEU A 37 0.99 0.94 -0.49
C LEU A 37 0.01 -0.12 -1.02
N LEU A 38 -0.39 -1.02 -0.12
CA LEU A 38 -1.43 -2.00 -0.37
C LEU A 38 -2.75 -1.49 0.21
N SER A 39 -3.78 -1.40 -0.61
CA SER A 39 -5.09 -0.91 -0.18
C SER A 39 -6.14 -1.99 -0.30
N CYS A 40 -6.81 -2.28 0.81
CA CYS A 40 -7.94 -3.19 0.84
C CYS A 40 -9.23 -2.39 0.76
N LEU A 41 -10.24 -2.98 0.12
CA LEU A 41 -11.57 -2.39 0.03
C LEU A 41 -12.19 -2.18 1.44
N PRO A 42 -13.11 -1.21 1.59
CA PRO A 42 -13.66 -0.80 2.87
C PRO A 42 -14.35 -1.95 3.64
N GLU A 43 -14.90 -2.94 2.95
CA GLU A 43 -15.56 -4.10 3.55
C GLU A 43 -14.61 -5.07 4.25
N VAL A 44 -13.29 -4.97 4.01
CA VAL A 44 -12.29 -5.76 4.73
C VAL A 44 -12.00 -5.05 6.06
N PRO A 45 -12.34 -5.65 7.22
CA PRO A 45 -12.15 -4.98 8.49
C PRO A 45 -10.67 -4.67 8.75
N ALA A 46 -10.40 -3.48 9.30
CA ALA A 46 -9.06 -2.99 9.63
C ALA A 46 -8.26 -3.90 10.58
N ALA A 47 -8.92 -4.69 11.42
CA ALA A 47 -8.25 -5.60 12.36
C ALA A 47 -7.99 -6.99 11.76
N GLU A 48 -8.52 -7.28 10.57
CA GLU A 48 -8.46 -8.59 9.97
C GLU A 48 -7.40 -8.68 8.87
N HIS A 49 -6.90 -9.89 8.67
CA HIS A 49 -5.89 -10.22 7.66
C HIS A 49 -6.31 -11.35 6.68
N PRO A 50 -7.54 -11.45 6.15
CA PRO A 50 -7.93 -12.56 5.27
C PRO A 50 -7.01 -12.82 4.08
N PHE A 51 -6.93 -14.10 3.71
CA PHE A 51 -6.42 -14.59 2.44
C PHE A 51 -7.42 -14.30 1.31
N TYR A 52 -6.93 -14.26 0.07
CA TYR A 52 -7.74 -14.24 -1.16
C TYR A 52 -8.80 -13.14 -1.19
N LYS A 53 -8.35 -11.89 -1.05
CA LYS A 53 -9.18 -10.69 -1.21
C LYS A 53 -8.70 -9.83 -2.36
N GLN A 54 -9.65 -9.11 -2.94
CA GLN A 54 -9.35 -8.03 -3.87
C GLN A 54 -8.59 -6.92 -3.13
N VAL A 55 -7.47 -6.51 -3.70
CA VAL A 55 -6.62 -5.45 -3.18
C VAL A 55 -6.04 -4.64 -4.33
N TYR A 56 -5.68 -3.40 -4.04
CA TYR A 56 -4.99 -2.52 -4.98
C TYR A 56 -3.56 -2.30 -4.52
N ILE A 57 -2.63 -2.28 -5.47
CA ILE A 57 -1.36 -1.58 -5.28
C ILE A 57 -1.60 -0.14 -5.71
N ARG A 58 -1.35 0.79 -4.80
CA ARG A 58 -1.53 2.22 -5.03
C ARG A 58 -0.21 2.95 -4.82
N LYS A 59 -0.04 4.05 -5.54
CA LYS A 59 1.15 4.91 -5.49
C LYS A 59 0.74 6.34 -5.16
N MET A 60 1.54 6.99 -4.33
CA MET A 60 1.39 8.39 -3.96
C MET A 60 2.75 9.07 -3.84
N SER A 61 2.78 10.40 -3.85
CA SER A 61 3.93 11.22 -3.50
C SER A 61 4.34 10.98 -2.04
N ALA A 62 5.66 10.98 -1.78
CA ALA A 62 6.20 10.93 -0.42
C ALA A 62 5.86 12.17 0.41
N GLU A 63 5.50 13.28 -0.26
CA GLU A 63 5.04 14.50 0.39
C GLU A 63 3.58 14.50 0.81
N GLY A 64 2.81 13.48 0.39
CA GLY A 64 1.38 13.41 0.63
C GLY A 64 0.60 13.97 -0.56
N ASP A 65 0.03 13.07 -1.35
CA ASP A 65 -1.05 13.36 -2.29
C ASP A 65 -2.05 12.21 -2.28
N ARG A 66 -3.12 12.32 -3.08
CA ARG A 66 -4.12 11.25 -3.16
C ARG A 66 -3.52 10.02 -3.84
N PRO A 67 -3.54 8.83 -3.19
CA PRO A 67 -3.03 7.62 -3.82
C PRO A 67 -3.80 7.25 -5.08
N ARG A 68 -3.05 6.80 -6.09
CA ARG A 68 -3.58 6.37 -7.38
C ARG A 68 -3.37 4.88 -7.56
N ASP A 69 -4.36 4.21 -8.12
CA ASP A 69 -4.30 2.78 -8.39
C ASP A 69 -3.34 2.52 -9.55
N ILE A 70 -2.41 1.58 -9.36
CA ILE A 70 -1.43 1.18 -10.38
C ILE A 70 -1.48 -0.30 -10.72
N ALA A 71 -2.10 -1.12 -9.85
CA ALA A 71 -2.44 -2.50 -10.14
C ALA A 71 -3.62 -2.96 -9.28
N TYR A 72 -4.39 -3.90 -9.79
CA TYR A 72 -5.40 -4.67 -9.06
C TYR A 72 -4.90 -6.11 -8.92
N LEU A 73 -5.05 -6.69 -7.73
CA LEU A 73 -4.62 -8.04 -7.41
C LEU A 73 -5.71 -8.79 -6.66
N TYR A 74 -5.65 -10.12 -6.75
CA TYR A 74 -6.38 -11.01 -5.88
C TYR A 74 -5.38 -11.74 -4.97
N GLY A 75 -5.37 -11.40 -3.69
CA GLY A 75 -4.26 -11.73 -2.81
C GLY A 75 -4.51 -11.31 -1.37
N ARG A 76 -3.54 -10.63 -0.75
CA ARG A 76 -3.42 -10.26 0.68
C ARG A 76 -2.51 -11.19 1.47
N GLN A 77 -2.94 -11.75 2.60
CA GLN A 77 -2.06 -12.55 3.47
C GLN A 77 -1.45 -13.70 2.65
N GLY A 78 -0.11 -13.80 2.64
CA GLY A 78 0.63 -14.81 1.89
C GLY A 78 0.88 -14.50 0.40
N ALA A 79 0.28 -13.45 -0.17
CA ALA A 79 0.52 -13.03 -1.57
C ALA A 79 1.37 -11.76 -1.67
N ILE A 80 1.03 -10.72 -0.90
CA ILE A 80 1.82 -9.49 -0.84
C ILE A 80 1.62 -8.79 0.51
N ASN A 81 2.70 -8.70 1.29
CA ASN A 81 2.74 -7.94 2.55
C ASN A 81 3.73 -6.77 2.49
N ALA A 82 4.64 -6.76 1.53
CA ALA A 82 5.65 -5.72 1.35
C ALA A 82 5.94 -5.56 -0.16
N PRO A 83 5.33 -4.59 -0.85
CA PRO A 83 5.67 -4.30 -2.25
C PRO A 83 7.17 -4.01 -2.40
N SER A 84 7.84 -4.80 -3.22
CA SER A 84 9.29 -4.69 -3.44
C SER A 84 9.57 -3.87 -4.69
N CYS A 85 10.12 -2.67 -4.50
CA CYS A 85 10.55 -1.80 -5.59
C CYS A 85 11.89 -2.30 -6.16
N SER A 86 12.06 -2.24 -7.48
CA SER A 86 13.37 -2.45 -8.08
C SER A 86 14.37 -1.39 -7.61
N PRO A 87 15.69 -1.67 -7.56
CA PRO A 87 16.68 -0.69 -7.12
C PRO A 87 16.70 0.61 -7.93
N ASP A 88 16.32 0.55 -9.21
CA ASP A 88 16.18 1.70 -10.10
C ASP A 88 14.83 2.42 -9.99
N GLY A 89 13.93 1.95 -9.12
CA GLY A 89 12.61 2.54 -8.89
C GLY A 89 11.61 2.38 -10.04
N LYS A 90 11.93 1.62 -11.09
CA LYS A 90 11.09 1.53 -12.30
C LYS A 90 10.04 0.42 -12.24
N ARG A 91 10.17 -0.55 -11.34
CA ARG A 91 9.31 -1.74 -11.27
C ARG A 91 8.90 -2.04 -9.84
N ILE A 92 7.75 -2.67 -9.70
CA ILE A 92 7.24 -3.20 -8.44
C ILE A 92 6.98 -4.69 -8.66
N ALA A 93 7.58 -5.53 -7.82
CA ALA A 93 7.31 -6.96 -7.82
C ALA A 93 6.10 -7.27 -6.94
N PHE A 94 5.21 -8.12 -7.44
CA PHE A 94 4.02 -8.60 -6.73
C PHE A 94 3.69 -10.03 -7.14
N VAL A 95 2.92 -10.71 -6.29
CA VAL A 95 2.28 -11.99 -6.60
C VAL A 95 0.77 -11.80 -6.50
N SER A 96 0.04 -12.31 -7.49
CA SER A 96 -1.41 -12.42 -7.43
C SER A 96 -1.79 -13.87 -7.53
N ASN A 97 -2.79 -14.26 -6.76
CA ASN A 97 -3.48 -15.52 -6.96
C ASN A 97 -4.55 -15.32 -8.05
N THR A 98 -4.93 -16.43 -8.66
CA THR A 98 -6.15 -16.53 -9.46
C THR A 98 -6.83 -17.83 -9.09
N VAL A 99 -8.15 -17.89 -9.22
CA VAL A 99 -8.84 -19.16 -9.23
C VAL A 99 -8.63 -19.76 -10.62
N VAL A 100 -8.23 -21.02 -10.67
CA VAL A 100 -8.21 -21.82 -11.91
C VAL A 100 -9.44 -22.71 -11.82
N GLU A 101 -10.36 -22.57 -12.78
CA GLU A 101 -11.47 -23.50 -12.97
C GLU A 101 -10.99 -24.84 -13.54
#